data_AF-A0A328A9R2-F1
#
_entry.id   AF-A0A328A9R2-F1
#
_cell.length_a   1.000
_cell.length_b   1.000
_cell.length_c   1.000
_cell.angle_alpha   90.00
_cell.angle_beta   90.00
_cell.angle_gamma   90.00
#
_symmetry.space_group_name_H-M   'P 1'
#
loop_
_entity.id
_entity.type
_entity.pdbx_description
1 polymer ?
#
loop_
_entity_poly.entity_id
_entity_poly.type
_entity_poly.pdbx_seq_one_letter_code
_entity_poly.pdbx_strand_id
1 'polypeptide(L)'
;MNWETLIGPAVTAAVIAGGFGAWSLLVNKELAEKVHRQRLAAERDALERKGEIDRDLAERKATHDRRLTFEKRRVEVAEQVLTDFYEAQRAYEVIRQPMITRHEQKAEDGVPDEVIRNSGYAVQRRVRSYEPLFARMEARRPVALAIFGPEIDAPYQRLIRMHNIVFAAAGAILDWPDEIDTDHMREFIREQNRIAFKLSPEDDVTAQVAAVVMDVERICRPALEAAARA
;
A
#
# COMPACT_ATOMS: atom_id res chain seq x y z
N MET A 1 -53.23 -92.68 25.08
CA MET A 1 -53.90 -91.40 24.83
C MET A 1 -53.03 -90.66 23.82
N ASN A 2 -53.38 -90.78 22.54
CA ASN A 2 -52.52 -90.40 21.43
C ASN A 2 -52.59 -88.89 21.23
N TRP A 3 -51.49 -88.19 21.50
CA TRP A 3 -51.35 -86.76 21.26
C TRP A 3 -51.41 -86.37 19.77
N GLU A 4 -51.32 -87.35 18.86
CA GLU A 4 -51.35 -87.16 17.40
C GLU A 4 -52.74 -86.86 16.82
N THR A 5 -53.84 -87.11 17.53
CA THR A 5 -55.21 -86.80 17.06
C THR A 5 -55.79 -85.51 17.64
N LEU A 6 -55.16 -84.90 18.66
CA LEU A 6 -55.66 -83.68 19.31
C LEU A 6 -55.16 -82.39 18.65
N ILE A 7 -54.06 -82.48 17.89
CA ILE A 7 -53.47 -81.36 17.16
C ILE A 7 -53.58 -81.68 15.68
N GLY A 8 -54.72 -81.33 15.08
CA GLY A 8 -54.91 -81.52 13.64
C GLY A 8 -53.82 -80.80 12.84
N PRO A 9 -53.44 -81.30 11.65
CA PRO A 9 -52.33 -80.77 10.83
C PRO A 9 -52.38 -79.24 10.58
N ALA A 10 -53.56 -78.62 10.70
CA ALA A 10 -53.74 -77.18 10.64
C ALA A 10 -53.06 -76.41 11.80
N VAL A 11 -53.03 -76.95 13.02
CA VAL A 11 -52.40 -76.29 14.19
C VAL A 11 -50.88 -76.34 14.07
N THR A 12 -50.33 -77.46 13.63
CA THR A 12 -48.89 -77.61 13.37
C THR A 12 -48.42 -76.66 12.27
N ALA A 13 -49.20 -76.50 11.19
CA ALA A 13 -48.92 -75.54 10.14
C ALA A 13 -48.99 -74.07 10.63
N ALA A 14 -49.95 -73.73 11.50
CA ALA A 14 -50.08 -72.39 12.06
C ALA A 14 -48.92 -72.02 13.00
N VAL A 15 -48.43 -72.97 13.81
CA VAL A 15 -47.26 -72.76 14.68
C VAL A 15 -45.98 -72.58 13.87
N ILE A 16 -45.78 -73.38 12.81
CA ILE A 16 -44.63 -73.24 11.92
C ILE A 16 -44.70 -71.91 11.15
N ALA A 17 -45.87 -71.52 10.64
CA ALA A 17 -46.05 -70.24 9.95
C ALA A 17 -45.85 -69.04 10.88
N GLY A 18 -46.37 -69.10 12.11
CA GLY A 18 -46.16 -68.08 13.14
C GLY A 18 -44.70 -67.96 13.57
N GLY A 19 -44.00 -69.10 13.71
CA GLY A 19 -42.57 -69.15 14.01
C GLY A 19 -41.71 -68.53 12.92
N PHE A 20 -41.97 -68.86 11.64
CA PHE A 20 -41.29 -68.24 10.50
C PHE A 20 -41.58 -66.74 10.38
N GLY A 21 -42.81 -66.31 10.65
CA GLY A 21 -43.18 -64.89 10.67
C GLY A 21 -42.44 -64.12 11.77
N ALA A 22 -42.41 -64.65 12.99
CA ALA A 22 -41.69 -64.04 14.11
C ALA A 22 -40.17 -63.98 13.84
N TRP A 23 -39.59 -65.05 13.29
CA TRP A 23 -38.19 -65.09 12.87
C TRP A 23 -37.88 -64.05 11.79
N SER A 24 -38.73 -63.95 10.75
CA SER A 24 -38.57 -62.97 9.67
C SER A 24 -38.59 -61.53 10.19
N LEU A 25 -39.47 -61.22 11.14
CA LEU A 25 -39.53 -59.89 11.77
C LEU A 25 -38.26 -59.58 12.59
N LEU A 26 -37.71 -60.55 13.31
CA LEU A 26 -36.46 -60.38 14.06
C LEU A 26 -35.27 -60.12 13.13
N VAL A 27 -35.13 -60.91 12.06
CA VAL A 27 -34.05 -60.73 11.06
C VAL A 27 -34.19 -59.38 10.34
N ASN A 28 -35.40 -58.97 9.97
CA ASN A 28 -35.65 -57.66 9.35
C ASN A 28 -35.32 -56.51 10.30
N LYS A 29 -35.61 -56.65 11.60
CA LYS A 29 -35.28 -55.64 12.61
C LYS A 29 -33.77 -55.47 12.73
N GLU A 30 -33.01 -56.56 12.83
CA GLU A 30 -31.55 -56.49 12.92
C GLU A 30 -30.92 -55.91 11.65
N LEU A 31 -31.41 -56.29 10.47
CA LEU A 31 -30.99 -55.72 9.20
C LEU A 31 -31.28 -54.21 9.14
N ALA A 32 -32.49 -53.80 9.53
CA ALA A 32 -32.89 -52.39 9.54
C ALA A 32 -32.01 -51.57 10.50
N GLU A 33 -31.74 -52.08 11.70
CA GLU A 33 -30.85 -51.41 12.65
C GLU A 33 -29.41 -51.32 12.14
N LYS A 34 -28.90 -52.38 11.52
CA LYS A 34 -27.53 -52.41 10.96
C LYS A 34 -27.39 -51.43 9.81
N VAL A 35 -28.37 -51.40 8.89
CA VAL A 35 -28.40 -50.46 7.76
C VAL A 35 -28.52 -49.02 8.27
N HIS A 36 -29.36 -48.75 9.26
CA HIS A 36 -29.49 -47.40 9.83
C HIS A 36 -28.20 -46.94 10.51
N ARG A 37 -27.53 -47.82 11.26
CA ARG A 37 -26.22 -47.53 11.87
C ARG A 37 -25.16 -47.24 10.81
N GLN A 38 -25.08 -48.04 9.74
CA GLN A 38 -24.15 -47.81 8.63
C GLN A 38 -24.44 -46.49 7.92
N ARG A 39 -25.71 -46.14 7.73
CA ARG A 39 -26.10 -44.87 7.12
C ARG A 39 -25.72 -43.67 7.99
N LEU A 40 -25.97 -43.72 9.30
CA LEU A 40 -25.56 -42.65 10.22
C LEU A 40 -24.05 -42.47 10.26
N ALA A 41 -23.28 -43.57 10.22
CA ALA A 41 -21.82 -43.50 10.12
C ALA A 41 -21.39 -42.83 8.81
N ALA A 42 -21.95 -43.25 7.67
CA ALA A 42 -21.65 -42.66 6.37
C ALA A 42 -22.04 -41.17 6.28
N GLU A 43 -23.17 -40.78 6.89
CA GLU A 43 -23.61 -39.37 6.95
C GLU A 43 -22.68 -38.53 7.86
N ARG A 44 -22.21 -39.07 8.99
CA ARG A 44 -21.21 -38.41 9.83
C ARG A 44 -19.89 -38.22 9.10
N ASP A 45 -19.37 -39.26 8.46
CA ASP A 45 -18.13 -39.19 7.69
C ASP A 45 -18.24 -38.16 6.54
N ALA A 46 -19.40 -38.11 5.87
CA ALA A 46 -19.64 -37.13 4.81
C ALA A 46 -19.70 -35.69 5.35
N LEU A 47 -20.31 -35.48 6.52
CA LEU A 47 -20.36 -34.17 7.17
C LEU A 47 -18.98 -33.73 7.67
N GLU A 48 -18.19 -34.64 8.23
CA GLU A 48 -16.82 -34.36 8.67
C GLU A 48 -15.94 -33.96 7.49
N ARG A 49 -15.94 -34.74 6.40
CA ARG A 49 -15.20 -34.39 5.17
C ARG A 49 -15.65 -33.06 4.58
N LYS A 50 -16.95 -32.78 4.60
CA LYS A 50 -17.47 -31.48 4.13
C LYS A 50 -16.98 -30.34 5.01
N GLY A 51 -17.02 -30.51 6.33
CA GLY A 51 -16.49 -29.53 7.28
C GLY A 51 -15.01 -29.26 7.09
N GLU A 52 -14.21 -30.30 6.80
CA GLU A 52 -12.78 -30.16 6.48
C GLU A 52 -12.55 -29.37 5.19
N ILE A 53 -13.30 -29.68 4.12
CA ILE A 53 -13.21 -28.98 2.83
C ILE A 53 -13.60 -27.50 2.98
N ASP A 54 -14.69 -27.22 3.69
CA ASP A 54 -15.16 -25.85 3.91
C ASP A 54 -14.15 -25.05 4.74
N ARG A 55 -13.47 -25.69 5.69
CA ARG A 55 -12.40 -25.08 6.50
C ARG A 55 -11.17 -24.74 5.66
N ASP A 56 -10.66 -25.69 4.86
CA ASP A 56 -9.51 -25.45 3.97
C ASP A 56 -9.82 -24.35 2.94
N LEU A 57 -11.03 -24.36 2.37
CA LEU A 57 -11.46 -23.30 1.45
C LEU A 57 -11.51 -21.93 2.14
N ALA A 58 -12.02 -21.86 3.37
CA ALA A 58 -12.07 -20.63 4.16
C ALA A 58 -10.66 -20.09 4.48
N GLU A 59 -9.71 -20.96 4.84
CA GLU A 59 -8.32 -20.58 5.13
C GLU A 59 -7.59 -20.08 3.88
N ARG A 60 -7.77 -20.75 2.74
CA ARG A 60 -7.22 -20.29 1.45
C ARG A 60 -7.79 -18.95 1.04
N LYS A 61 -9.10 -18.77 1.19
CA LYS A 61 -9.76 -17.49 0.89
C LYS A 61 -9.25 -16.38 1.80
N ALA A 62 -9.15 -16.62 3.11
CA ALA A 62 -8.63 -15.62 4.05
C ALA A 62 -7.18 -15.22 3.72
N THR A 63 -6.34 -16.17 3.33
CA THR A 63 -4.96 -15.90 2.92
C THR A 63 -4.91 -15.09 1.61
N HIS A 64 -5.74 -15.45 0.65
CA HIS A 64 -5.86 -14.73 -0.62
C HIS A 64 -6.34 -13.29 -0.41
N ASP A 65 -7.39 -13.10 0.40
CA ASP A 65 -7.95 -11.79 0.72
C ASP A 65 -6.92 -10.90 1.41
N ARG A 66 -6.16 -11.43 2.39
CA ARG A 66 -5.05 -10.69 3.04
C ARG A 66 -4.00 -10.24 2.03
N ARG A 67 -3.60 -11.13 1.11
CA ARG A 67 -2.64 -10.80 0.07
C ARG A 67 -3.18 -9.71 -0.86
N LEU A 68 -4.42 -9.82 -1.31
CA LEU A 68 -5.06 -8.81 -2.16
C LEU A 68 -5.16 -7.46 -1.46
N THR A 69 -5.54 -7.42 -0.18
CA THR A 69 -5.60 -6.17 0.59
C THR A 69 -4.21 -5.53 0.70
N PHE A 70 -3.17 -6.33 0.95
CA PHE A 70 -1.80 -5.84 1.00
C PHE A 70 -1.34 -5.27 -0.34
N GLU A 71 -1.56 -5.98 -1.45
CA GLU A 71 -1.18 -5.49 -2.79
C GLU A 71 -1.94 -4.22 -3.16
N LYS A 72 -3.24 -4.13 -2.87
CA LYS A 72 -4.00 -2.89 -3.06
C LYS A 72 -3.40 -1.72 -2.28
N ARG A 73 -3.08 -1.95 -1.00
CA ARG A 73 -2.45 -0.91 -0.18
C ARG A 73 -1.09 -0.51 -0.73
N ARG A 74 -0.31 -1.47 -1.21
CA ARG A 74 1.00 -1.23 -1.81
C ARG A 74 0.90 -0.36 -3.07
N VAL A 75 -0.10 -0.61 -3.92
CA VAL A 75 -0.39 0.20 -5.11
C VAL A 75 -0.80 1.62 -4.74
N GLU A 76 -1.75 1.79 -3.81
CA GLU A 76 -2.19 3.11 -3.36
C GLU A 76 -1.02 3.96 -2.83
N VAL A 77 -0.14 3.35 -2.02
CA VAL A 77 1.04 4.05 -1.49
C VAL A 77 2.05 4.33 -2.61
N ALA A 78 2.22 3.43 -3.58
CA ALA A 78 3.08 3.68 -4.75
C ALA A 78 2.62 4.91 -5.53
N GLU A 79 1.33 5.00 -5.83
CA GLU A 79 0.74 6.13 -6.57
C GLU A 79 0.96 7.44 -5.82
N GLN A 80 0.61 7.46 -4.52
CA GLN A 80 0.75 8.65 -3.69
C GLN A 80 2.19 9.12 -3.57
N VAL A 81 3.14 8.20 -3.39
CA VAL A 81 4.57 8.53 -3.33
C VAL A 81 5.03 9.09 -4.68
N LEU A 82 4.71 8.42 -5.79
CA LEU A 82 5.12 8.91 -7.11
C LEU A 82 4.52 10.28 -7.43
N THR A 83 3.25 10.50 -7.14
CA THR A 83 2.60 11.81 -7.31
C THR A 83 3.33 12.90 -6.54
N ASP A 84 3.65 12.67 -5.27
CA ASP A 84 4.39 13.64 -4.45
C ASP A 84 5.77 13.97 -5.04
N PHE A 85 6.52 12.97 -5.52
CA PHE A 85 7.85 13.20 -6.10
C PHE A 85 7.79 13.91 -7.45
N TYR A 86 6.78 13.63 -8.29
CA TYR A 86 6.54 14.39 -9.51
C TYR A 86 6.10 15.83 -9.23
N GLU A 87 5.25 16.03 -8.22
CA GLU A 87 4.87 17.37 -7.77
C GLU A 87 6.07 18.13 -7.23
N ALA A 88 6.95 17.49 -6.46
CA ALA A 88 8.18 18.09 -5.98
C ALA A 88 9.11 18.49 -7.15
N GLN A 89 9.25 17.64 -8.17
CA GLN A 89 10.02 17.98 -9.36
C GLN A 89 9.51 19.26 -10.04
N ARG A 90 8.20 19.36 -10.26
CA ARG A 90 7.57 20.57 -10.81
C ARG A 90 7.72 21.77 -9.87
N ALA A 91 7.63 21.56 -8.56
CA ALA A 91 7.83 22.62 -7.58
C ALA A 91 9.22 23.24 -7.70
N TYR A 92 10.28 22.44 -7.92
CA TYR A 92 11.63 22.97 -8.13
C TYR A 92 11.77 23.82 -9.40
N GLU A 93 11.03 23.50 -10.47
CA GLU A 93 10.99 24.32 -11.68
C GLU A 93 10.43 25.72 -11.38
N VAL A 94 9.38 25.79 -10.56
CA VAL A 94 8.73 27.05 -10.16
C VAL A 94 9.58 27.80 -9.14
N ILE A 95 10.03 27.13 -8.07
CA ILE A 95 10.83 27.72 -7.00
C ILE A 95 12.05 28.44 -7.57
N ARG A 96 12.74 27.79 -8.51
CA ARG A 96 14.02 28.25 -9.06
C ARG A 96 13.86 29.03 -10.37
N GLN A 97 12.65 29.47 -10.71
CA GLN A 97 12.42 30.25 -11.92
C GLN A 97 13.17 31.59 -11.85
N PRO A 98 14.00 31.97 -12.83
CA PRO A 98 14.81 33.19 -12.74
C PRO A 98 13.99 34.48 -12.83
N MET A 99 12.81 34.43 -13.44
CA MET A 99 11.93 35.58 -13.56
C MET A 99 11.18 35.80 -12.24
N ILE A 100 11.33 36.99 -11.66
CA ILE A 100 10.57 37.44 -10.49
C ILE A 100 9.43 38.34 -10.97
N THR A 101 8.22 38.02 -10.52
CA THR A 101 7.01 38.77 -10.89
C THR A 101 6.68 39.85 -9.87
N ARG A 102 5.94 40.88 -10.29
CA ARG A 102 5.46 41.93 -9.37
C ARG A 102 4.57 41.38 -8.25
N HIS A 103 3.87 40.28 -8.49
CA HIS A 103 3.04 39.63 -7.47
C HIS A 103 3.89 39.04 -6.34
N GLU A 104 5.10 38.56 -6.66
CA GLU A 104 6.03 38.00 -5.68
C GLU A 104 6.75 39.06 -4.87
N GLN A 105 6.75 40.31 -5.33
CA GLN A 105 7.27 41.47 -4.62
C GLN A 105 6.16 42.29 -3.94
N LYS A 106 4.99 41.69 -3.70
CA LYS A 106 3.93 42.33 -2.93
C LYS A 106 4.36 42.51 -1.47
N ALA A 107 4.06 43.69 -0.93
CA ALA A 107 4.24 44.03 0.48
C ALA A 107 3.64 42.95 1.40
N GLU A 108 4.36 42.64 2.47
CA GLU A 108 3.99 41.66 3.50
C GLU A 108 4.19 42.29 4.87
N ASP A 109 3.20 42.15 5.74
CA ASP A 109 3.22 42.76 7.06
C ASP A 109 4.43 42.27 7.86
N GLY A 110 5.22 43.22 8.38
CA GLY A 110 6.42 42.92 9.17
C GLY A 110 7.67 42.60 8.36
N VAL A 111 7.62 42.66 7.02
CA VAL A 111 8.80 42.49 6.15
C VAL A 111 9.18 43.82 5.50
N PRO A 112 10.42 44.32 5.67
CA PRO A 112 10.87 45.56 5.02
C PRO A 112 10.79 45.49 3.48
N ASP A 113 10.43 46.60 2.83
CA ASP A 113 10.30 46.68 1.36
C ASP A 113 11.61 46.30 0.62
N GLU A 114 12.76 46.62 1.20
CA GLU A 114 14.08 46.28 0.66
C GLU A 114 14.32 44.76 0.60
N VAL A 115 13.87 44.03 1.64
CA VAL A 115 13.92 42.56 1.70
C VAL A 115 12.98 41.97 0.66
N ILE A 116 11.77 42.53 0.51
CA ILE A 116 10.77 42.06 -0.46
C ILE A 116 11.26 42.20 -1.90
N ARG A 117 12.06 43.23 -2.18
CA ARG A 117 12.63 43.47 -3.52
C ARG A 117 13.85 42.59 -3.83
N ASN A 118 14.45 41.96 -2.82
CA ASN A 118 15.61 41.08 -3.00
C ASN A 118 15.20 39.77 -3.70
N SER A 119 16.04 39.31 -4.63
CA SER A 119 15.79 38.11 -5.42
C SER A 119 15.83 36.81 -4.62
N GLY A 120 16.72 36.72 -3.62
CA GLY A 120 16.79 35.60 -2.68
C GLY A 120 15.50 35.44 -1.87
N TYR A 121 14.88 36.56 -1.47
CA TYR A 121 13.59 36.52 -0.76
C TYR A 121 12.46 35.97 -1.63
N ALA A 122 12.43 36.28 -2.94
CA ALA A 122 11.45 35.72 -3.86
C ALA A 122 11.55 34.17 -3.93
N VAL A 123 12.77 33.62 -3.98
CA VAL A 123 12.98 32.16 -3.94
C VAL A 123 12.53 31.58 -2.61
N GLN A 124 12.89 32.18 -1.47
CA GLN A 124 12.44 31.71 -0.16
C GLN A 124 10.91 31.72 -0.05
N ARG A 125 10.24 32.76 -0.55
CA ARG A 125 8.78 32.85 -0.58
C ARG A 125 8.16 31.70 -1.39
N ARG A 126 8.72 31.36 -2.54
CA ARG A 126 8.28 30.19 -3.32
C ARG A 126 8.51 28.89 -2.57
N VAL A 127 9.69 28.70 -1.95
CA VAL A 127 9.97 27.52 -1.13
C VAL A 127 8.89 27.36 -0.05
N ARG A 128 8.57 28.44 0.68
CA ARG A 128 7.50 28.46 1.69
C ARG A 128 6.13 28.11 1.12
N SER A 129 5.80 28.57 -0.08
CA SER A 129 4.51 28.23 -0.72
C SER A 129 4.34 26.72 -1.01
N TYR A 130 5.44 25.98 -1.08
CA TYR A 130 5.44 24.52 -1.25
C TYR A 130 5.71 23.75 0.06
N GLU A 131 5.80 24.40 1.23
CA GLU A 131 5.91 23.70 2.52
C GLU A 131 4.82 22.64 2.75
N PRO A 132 3.54 22.87 2.40
CA PRO A 132 2.50 21.85 2.56
C PRO A 132 2.77 20.56 1.77
N LEU A 133 3.42 20.67 0.60
CA LEU A 133 3.84 19.51 -0.19
C LEU A 133 4.92 18.72 0.57
N PHE A 134 6.01 19.37 0.97
CA PHE A 134 7.11 18.70 1.67
C PHE A 134 6.68 18.13 3.04
N ALA A 135 5.81 18.81 3.76
CA ALA A 135 5.23 18.31 5.01
C ALA A 135 4.41 17.02 4.79
N ARG A 136 3.61 16.97 3.72
CA ARG A 136 2.85 15.79 3.34
C ARG A 136 3.76 14.63 2.95
N MET A 137 4.84 14.91 2.21
CA MET A 137 5.86 13.92 1.86
C MET A 137 6.49 13.30 3.11
N GLU A 138 6.96 14.12 4.06
CA GLU A 138 7.53 13.63 5.31
C GLU A 138 6.53 12.83 6.13
N ALA A 139 5.26 13.25 6.18
CA ALA A 139 4.22 12.50 6.86
C ALA A 139 3.96 11.12 6.22
N ARG A 140 4.16 10.97 4.91
CA ARG A 140 3.98 9.70 4.18
C ARG A 140 5.19 8.78 4.26
N ARG A 141 6.38 9.33 4.51
CA ARG A 141 7.64 8.58 4.56
C ARG A 141 7.62 7.34 5.46
N PRO A 142 7.07 7.34 6.70
CA PRO A 142 6.99 6.12 7.53
C PRO A 142 6.16 5.00 6.89
N VAL A 143 5.08 5.35 6.20
CA VAL A 143 4.22 4.37 5.50
C VAL A 143 4.95 3.82 4.29
N ALA A 144 5.63 4.67 3.52
CA ALA A 144 6.46 4.25 2.39
C ALA A 144 7.57 3.28 2.84
N LEU A 145 8.25 3.57 3.95
CA LEU A 145 9.24 2.68 4.56
C LEU A 145 8.66 1.31 4.94
N ALA A 146 7.47 1.28 5.55
CA ALA A 146 6.83 0.03 5.93
C ALA A 146 6.44 -0.84 4.73
N ILE A 147 6.09 -0.22 3.59
CA ILE A 147 5.60 -0.89 2.40
C ILE A 147 6.72 -1.30 1.44
N PHE A 148 7.70 -0.42 1.21
CA PHE A 148 8.78 -0.59 0.23
C PHE A 148 10.14 -0.92 0.85
N GLY A 149 10.25 -0.92 2.17
CA GLY A 149 11.49 -1.17 2.89
C GLY A 149 12.41 0.06 2.94
N PRO A 150 13.63 -0.11 3.48
CA PRO A 150 14.54 1.00 3.77
C PRO A 150 15.10 1.71 2.53
N GLU A 151 15.07 1.08 1.35
CA GLU A 151 15.60 1.67 0.11
C GLU A 151 14.88 2.97 -0.30
N ILE A 152 13.59 3.09 0.06
CA ILE A 152 12.81 4.29 -0.27
C ILE A 152 13.26 5.52 0.53
N ASP A 153 14.00 5.35 1.62
CA ASP A 153 14.41 6.44 2.50
C ASP A 153 15.39 7.41 1.83
N ALA A 154 16.33 6.87 1.05
CA ALA A 154 17.41 7.63 0.45
C ALA A 154 16.90 8.72 -0.52
N PRO A 155 15.91 8.46 -1.40
CA PRO A 155 15.25 9.50 -2.18
C PRO A 155 14.67 10.65 -1.36
N TYR A 156 13.95 10.38 -0.25
CA TYR A 156 13.42 11.42 0.63
C TYR A 156 14.56 12.29 1.19
N GLN A 157 15.58 11.65 1.77
CA GLN A 157 16.71 12.35 2.37
C GLN A 157 17.46 13.24 1.37
N ARG A 158 17.66 12.78 0.13
CA ARG A 158 18.27 13.61 -0.92
C ARG A 158 17.37 14.78 -1.32
N LEU A 159 16.05 14.58 -1.41
CA LEU A 159 15.11 15.65 -1.72
C LEU A 159 15.09 16.75 -0.65
N ILE A 160 15.04 16.38 0.63
CA ILE A 160 15.13 17.32 1.77
C ILE A 160 16.47 18.06 1.74
N ARG A 161 17.56 17.36 1.47
CA ARG A 161 18.89 17.99 1.35
C ARG A 161 18.90 19.05 0.25
N MET A 162 18.35 18.75 -0.93
CA MET A 162 18.23 19.73 -2.01
C MET A 162 17.36 20.93 -1.60
N HIS A 163 16.28 20.68 -0.85
CA HIS A 163 15.40 21.74 -0.36
C HIS A 163 16.18 22.71 0.54
N ASN A 164 16.93 22.16 1.48
CA ASN A 164 17.77 22.94 2.39
C ASN A 164 18.88 23.69 1.66
N ILE A 165 19.51 23.08 0.66
CA ILE A 165 20.56 23.71 -0.15
C ILE A 165 19.99 24.92 -0.92
N VAL A 166 18.85 24.76 -1.59
CA VAL A 166 18.20 25.86 -2.34
C VAL A 166 17.75 26.97 -1.39
N PHE A 167 17.16 26.61 -0.24
CA PHE A 167 16.73 27.59 0.76
C PHE A 167 17.92 28.37 1.35
N ALA A 168 19.02 27.68 1.66
CA ALA A 168 20.24 28.30 2.18
C ALA A 168 20.90 29.23 1.14
N ALA A 169 20.97 28.80 -0.12
CA ALA A 169 21.50 29.64 -1.20
C ALA A 169 20.67 30.91 -1.40
N ALA A 170 19.34 30.80 -1.33
CA ALA A 170 18.45 31.95 -1.38
C ALA A 170 18.66 32.90 -0.17
N GLY A 171 18.91 32.36 1.02
CA GLY A 171 19.27 33.15 2.20
C GLY A 171 20.60 33.89 2.03
N ALA A 172 21.62 33.23 1.48
CA ALA A 172 22.90 33.88 1.20
C ALA A 172 22.78 35.04 0.19
N ILE A 173 21.91 34.92 -0.82
CA ILE A 173 21.62 36.03 -1.75
C ILE A 173 20.89 37.17 -1.03
N LEU A 174 20.04 36.83 -0.06
CA LEU A 174 19.29 37.81 0.73
C LEU A 174 20.18 38.62 1.67
N ASP A 175 21.09 37.94 2.37
CA ASP A 175 21.92 38.54 3.43
C ASP A 175 23.06 39.40 2.88
N TRP A 176 23.47 39.22 1.62
CA TRP A 176 24.60 39.91 1.01
C TRP A 176 24.24 40.62 -0.31
N PRO A 177 23.34 41.62 -0.29
CA PRO A 177 22.94 42.36 -1.49
C PRO A 177 24.04 43.34 -1.92
N ASP A 178 24.57 43.19 -3.14
CA ASP A 178 25.37 44.12 -3.98
C ASP A 178 26.58 44.89 -3.38
N GLU A 179 26.78 44.96 -2.06
CA GLU A 179 27.92 45.60 -1.37
C GLU A 179 29.11 44.64 -1.25
N ILE A 180 29.53 44.09 -2.38
CA ILE A 180 30.57 43.07 -2.42
C ILE A 180 31.89 43.64 -2.91
N ASP A 181 32.80 43.90 -1.97
CA ASP A 181 34.11 44.52 -2.23
C ASP A 181 35.19 43.51 -2.70
N THR A 182 34.95 42.20 -2.58
CA THR A 182 35.95 41.17 -2.91
C THR A 182 35.54 40.24 -4.05
N ASP A 183 36.51 39.84 -4.88
CA ASP A 183 36.29 38.86 -5.97
C ASP A 183 35.76 37.52 -5.45
N HIS A 184 36.25 37.08 -4.29
CA HIS A 184 35.82 35.83 -3.67
C HIS A 184 34.32 35.82 -3.34
N MET A 185 33.82 36.92 -2.77
CA MET A 185 32.41 37.03 -2.45
C MET A 185 31.53 37.18 -3.71
N ARG A 186 32.05 37.82 -4.77
CA ARG A 186 31.36 37.84 -6.08
C ARG A 186 31.21 36.43 -6.66
N GLU A 187 32.26 35.62 -6.58
CA GLU A 187 32.21 34.22 -7.01
C GLU A 187 31.24 33.39 -6.16
N PHE A 188 31.29 33.55 -4.83
CA PHE A 188 30.36 32.90 -3.91
C PHE A 188 28.90 33.21 -4.26
N ILE A 189 28.53 34.49 -4.45
CA ILE A 189 27.16 34.88 -4.79
C ILE A 189 26.75 34.40 -6.18
N ARG A 190 27.67 34.35 -7.16
CA ARG A 190 27.37 33.72 -8.46
C ARG A 190 27.00 32.25 -8.29
N GLU A 191 27.72 31.51 -7.44
CA GLU A 191 27.42 30.12 -7.15
C GLU A 191 26.07 29.97 -6.43
N GLN A 192 25.80 30.80 -5.42
CA GLN A 192 24.49 30.78 -4.76
C GLN A 192 23.35 31.09 -5.74
N ASN A 193 23.55 32.01 -6.69
CA ASN A 193 22.59 32.28 -7.75
C ASN A 193 22.36 31.07 -8.67
N ARG A 194 23.41 30.31 -9.02
CA ARG A 194 23.27 29.06 -9.80
C ARG A 194 22.47 28.00 -9.03
N ILE A 195 22.65 27.93 -7.72
CA ILE A 195 21.89 26.99 -6.88
C ILE A 195 20.43 27.46 -6.73
N ALA A 196 20.20 28.72 -6.39
CA ALA A 196 18.87 29.26 -6.12
C ALA A 196 18.00 29.40 -7.39
N PHE A 197 18.63 29.68 -8.55
CA PHE A 197 17.93 29.89 -9.82
C PHE A 197 18.42 28.93 -10.89
N LYS A 198 17.49 28.46 -11.72
CA LYS A 198 17.82 27.72 -12.95
C LYS A 198 18.27 28.70 -14.03
N LEU A 199 19.57 29.01 -14.04
CA LEU A 199 20.17 29.97 -14.97
C LEU A 199 20.72 29.33 -16.26
N SER A 200 20.83 28.00 -16.28
CA SER A 200 21.40 27.23 -17.40
C SER A 200 20.51 26.03 -17.73
N PRO A 201 20.49 25.56 -19.00
CA PRO A 201 19.94 24.26 -19.35
C PRO A 201 20.67 23.10 -18.62
N GLU A 202 21.98 23.27 -18.43
CA GLU A 202 22.85 22.37 -17.67
C GLU A 202 22.79 22.80 -16.20
N ASP A 203 21.88 22.18 -15.44
CA ASP A 203 21.57 22.57 -14.08
C ASP A 203 21.61 21.35 -13.13
N ASP A 204 22.60 21.34 -12.24
CA ASP A 204 22.89 20.21 -11.36
C ASP A 204 21.73 19.88 -10.42
N VAL A 205 21.01 20.90 -9.92
CA VAL A 205 19.87 20.69 -9.03
C VAL A 205 18.71 20.02 -9.79
N THR A 206 18.39 20.48 -11.00
CA THR A 206 17.36 19.85 -11.85
C THR A 206 17.73 18.40 -12.15
N ALA A 207 18.99 18.13 -12.49
CA ALA A 207 19.48 16.78 -12.74
C ALA A 207 19.38 15.88 -11.49
N GLN A 208 19.74 16.40 -10.32
CA GLN A 208 19.65 15.67 -9.05
C GLN A 208 18.19 15.39 -8.64
N VAL A 209 17.28 16.35 -8.83
CA VAL A 209 15.84 16.14 -8.59
C VAL A 209 15.28 15.08 -9.54
N ALA A 210 15.63 15.12 -10.83
CA ALA A 210 15.23 14.09 -11.79
C ALA A 210 15.78 12.70 -11.42
N ALA A 211 17.04 12.61 -10.99
CA ALA A 211 17.63 11.35 -10.52
C ALA A 211 16.91 10.80 -9.26
N VAL A 212 16.49 11.67 -8.35
CA VAL A 212 15.67 11.29 -7.19
C VAL A 212 14.32 10.71 -7.62
N VAL A 213 13.65 11.34 -8.59
CA VAL A 213 12.38 10.82 -9.14
C VAL A 213 12.58 9.46 -9.78
N MET A 214 13.63 9.28 -10.59
CA MET A 214 13.96 7.99 -11.21
C MET A 214 14.18 6.88 -10.19
N ASP A 215 14.85 7.18 -9.07
CA ASP A 215 15.06 6.20 -8.00
C ASP A 215 13.75 5.79 -7.33
N VAL A 216 12.83 6.74 -7.10
CA VAL A 216 11.49 6.43 -6.57
C VAL A 216 10.68 5.62 -7.56
N GLU A 217 10.74 5.97 -8.85
CA GLU A 217 10.10 5.19 -9.91
C GLU A 217 10.58 3.74 -9.91
N ARG A 218 11.89 3.51 -9.81
CA ARG A 218 12.46 2.16 -9.75
C ARG A 218 11.89 1.33 -8.59
N ILE A 219 11.58 1.98 -7.47
CA ILE A 219 11.04 1.32 -6.26
C ILE A 219 9.53 1.10 -6.35
N CYS A 220 8.78 2.11 -6.80
CA CYS A 220 7.31 2.11 -6.76
C CYS A 220 6.66 1.50 -8.01
N ARG A 221 7.28 1.63 -9.20
CA ARG A 221 6.72 1.15 -10.48
C ARG A 221 6.42 -0.35 -10.52
N PRO A 222 7.24 -1.25 -9.92
CA PRO A 222 6.92 -2.68 -9.86
C PRO A 222 5.56 -2.99 -9.22
N ALA A 223 5.12 -2.21 -8.22
CA ALA A 223 3.81 -2.40 -7.60
C ALA A 223 2.66 -2.05 -8.56
N LEU A 224 2.81 -0.98 -9.32
CA LEU A 224 1.83 -0.57 -10.33
C LEU A 224 1.73 -1.57 -11.48
N GLU A 225 2.87 -2.05 -11.96
CA GLU A 225 2.91 -3.04 -13.04
C GLU A 225 2.36 -4.40 -12.62
N ALA A 226 2.59 -4.82 -11.37
CA ALA A 226 2.01 -6.04 -10.84
C ALA A 226 0.48 -5.97 -10.81
N ALA A 227 -0.07 -4.82 -10.40
CA ALA A 227 -1.51 -4.59 -10.37
C ALA A 227 -2.14 -4.51 -11.77
N ALA A 228 -1.43 -3.93 -12.75
CA ALA A 228 -1.92 -3.86 -14.13
C ALA A 228 -1.98 -5.23 -14.84
N ARG A 229 -1.24 -6.23 -14.33
CA ARG A 229 -1.22 -7.61 -14.87
C ARG A 229 -2.20 -8.55 -14.16
N ALA A 230 -2.76 -8.15 -13.02
CA ALA A 230 -3.66 -8.94 -12.18
C ALA A 230 -5.12 -8.77 -12.63
#